data_AF-A0A2V8N747-F1
#
_entry.id   AF-A0A2V8N747-F1
#
_cell.length_a   1.000
_cell.length_b   1.000
_cell.length_c   1.000
_cell.angle_alpha   90.00
_cell.angle_beta   90.00
_cell.angle_gamma   90.00
#
_symmetry.space_group_name_H-M   'P 1'
#
loop_
_entity.id
_entity.type
_entity.pdbx_description
1 polymer ?
#
loop_
_entity_poly.entity_id
_entity_poly.type
_entity_poly.pdbx_seq_one_letter_code
_entity_poly.pdbx_strand_id
1 'polypeptide(L)'
;MPLQFNQDAAIAYLQQFLTFNKARGMVSECSLETHLKSQHPALAGKYLPGGWVISPKTEESSRYRFVISVMPHLYVNEAELDAAIRSRETDRGFQALATFLTQSAIGVIVAGAFSSGADAGPAQLIWKNYSYIDERLRPNTGTEPFDRWPGTRGRASAGNAWQADVIDRFRLVEAEQLTGLTLRQAYYYGYLKQQLKKPFDDPYDVDAFIVSFRQAVMPVEIKEKSPTPGGAFGLDAGRILMMLRMCLATDSNALYIVREVDNSATRQFVNWRCITLSNLVMGCSWNLQAGGAGMGGGATQTVMMPGSLFEPFTDRNLSEEWLEENSSLQTAVRSKAQELAENLAQFL
;
A
#
# COMPACT_ATOMS: atom_id res chain seq x y z
N MET A 1 -25.68 -0.88 -7.60
CA MET A 1 -24.30 -1.36 -7.85
C MET A 1 -23.42 -0.14 -8.01
N PRO A 2 -22.20 -0.13 -7.46
CA PRO A 2 -21.25 0.95 -7.69
C PRO A 2 -21.01 1.18 -9.17
N LEU A 3 -20.74 2.43 -9.55
CA LEU A 3 -20.30 2.75 -10.91
C LEU A 3 -18.90 2.18 -11.13
N GLN A 4 -18.62 1.78 -12.36
CA GLN A 4 -17.31 1.28 -12.78
C GLN A 4 -16.80 2.13 -13.93
N PHE A 5 -15.50 2.41 -13.95
CA PHE A 5 -14.91 3.08 -15.10
C PHE A 5 -14.83 2.12 -16.28
N ASN A 6 -15.02 2.66 -17.49
CA ASN A 6 -14.61 1.98 -18.70
C ASN A 6 -13.11 1.64 -18.60
N GLN A 7 -12.76 0.38 -18.91
CA GLN A 7 -11.41 -0.14 -18.72
C GLN A 7 -10.35 0.64 -19.50
N ASP A 8 -10.59 0.93 -20.79
CA ASP A 8 -9.64 1.67 -21.62
C ASP A 8 -9.49 3.11 -21.14
N ALA A 9 -10.59 3.75 -20.74
CA ALA A 9 -10.56 5.11 -20.17
C ALA A 9 -9.78 5.17 -18.84
N ALA A 10 -9.95 4.16 -17.98
CA ALA A 10 -9.22 4.04 -16.72
C ALA A 10 -7.71 3.86 -16.95
N ILE A 11 -7.33 2.93 -17.85
CA ILE A 11 -5.93 2.68 -18.20
C ILE A 11 -5.31 3.95 -18.81
N ALA A 12 -6.00 4.60 -19.74
CA ALA A 12 -5.53 5.84 -20.36
C ALA A 12 -5.35 6.97 -19.34
N TYR A 13 -6.24 7.08 -18.35
CA TYR A 13 -6.08 8.04 -17.26
C TYR A 13 -4.85 7.74 -16.40
N LEU A 14 -4.65 6.48 -16.01
CA LEU A 14 -3.50 6.06 -15.21
C LEU A 14 -2.17 6.30 -15.93
N GLN A 15 -2.12 6.08 -17.24
CA GLN A 15 -0.92 6.34 -18.07
C GLN A 15 -0.47 7.81 -18.06
N GLN A 16 -1.37 8.76 -17.79
CA GLN A 16 -1.02 10.19 -17.71
C GLN A 16 -0.11 10.49 -16.52
N PHE A 17 -0.20 9.71 -15.45
CA PHE A 17 0.45 10.02 -14.17
C PHE A 17 1.49 8.99 -13.73
N LEU A 18 1.29 7.72 -14.08
CA LEU A 18 2.13 6.64 -13.62
C LEU A 18 3.25 6.35 -14.60
N THR A 19 4.45 6.24 -14.06
CA THR A 19 5.54 5.60 -14.79
C THR A 19 5.26 4.11 -14.93
N PHE A 20 5.80 3.51 -15.98
CA PHE A 20 5.75 2.08 -16.24
C PHE A 20 6.15 1.22 -15.02
N ASN A 21 7.20 1.59 -14.28
CA ASN A 21 7.61 0.85 -13.08
C ASN A 21 6.55 0.88 -11.97
N LYS A 22 5.89 2.03 -11.77
CA LYS A 22 4.81 2.16 -10.79
C LYS A 22 3.57 1.38 -11.24
N ALA A 23 3.21 1.46 -12.52
CA ALA A 23 2.12 0.70 -13.11
C ALA A 23 2.32 -0.82 -12.98
N ARG A 24 3.55 -1.32 -13.22
CA ARG A 24 3.92 -2.72 -13.02
C ARG A 24 3.76 -3.17 -11.56
N GLY A 25 4.16 -2.33 -10.60
CA GLY A 25 3.93 -2.58 -9.17
C GLY A 25 2.44 -2.72 -8.87
N MET A 26 1.65 -1.75 -9.32
CA MET A 26 0.20 -1.69 -9.12
C MET A 26 -0.56 -2.88 -9.70
N VAL A 27 -0.26 -3.31 -10.91
CA VAL A 27 -0.90 -4.50 -11.47
C VAL A 27 -0.46 -5.79 -10.77
N SER A 28 0.69 -5.78 -10.09
CA SER A 28 1.11 -6.88 -9.22
C SER A 28 0.31 -6.89 -7.91
N GLU A 29 0.03 -5.73 -7.31
CA GLU A 29 -0.90 -5.61 -6.18
C GLU A 29 -2.28 -6.17 -6.57
N CYS A 30 -2.78 -5.81 -7.76
CA CYS A 30 -4.05 -6.34 -8.25
C CYS A 30 -4.02 -7.86 -8.40
N SER A 31 -2.93 -8.39 -8.96
CA SER A 31 -2.74 -9.83 -9.15
C SER A 31 -2.76 -10.60 -7.83
N LEU A 32 -2.21 -10.02 -6.76
CA LEU A 32 -2.23 -10.65 -5.43
C LEU A 32 -3.65 -10.72 -4.88
N GLU A 33 -4.40 -9.62 -4.96
CA GLU A 33 -5.78 -9.60 -4.49
C GLU A 33 -6.67 -10.57 -5.29
N THR A 34 -6.50 -10.69 -6.60
CA THR A 34 -7.18 -11.71 -7.42
C THR A 34 -6.80 -13.13 -6.99
N HIS A 35 -5.51 -13.37 -6.71
CA HIS A 35 -5.04 -14.65 -6.18
C HIS A 35 -5.71 -14.99 -4.84
N LEU A 36 -5.78 -14.03 -3.91
CA LEU A 36 -6.43 -14.21 -2.61
C LEU A 36 -7.93 -14.46 -2.73
N LYS A 37 -8.64 -13.69 -3.57
CA LYS A 37 -10.08 -13.86 -3.80
C LYS A 37 -10.42 -15.22 -4.42
N SER A 38 -9.59 -15.71 -5.35
CA SER A 38 -9.83 -16.98 -6.03
C SER A 38 -9.47 -18.20 -5.20
N GLN A 39 -8.34 -18.18 -4.49
CA GLN A 39 -7.86 -19.33 -3.72
C GLN A 39 -8.48 -19.37 -2.31
N HIS A 40 -8.71 -18.20 -1.71
CA HIS A 40 -9.03 -18.08 -0.28
C HIS A 40 -10.12 -17.02 0.00
N PRO A 41 -11.33 -17.15 -0.58
CA PRO A 41 -12.40 -16.14 -0.48
C PRO A 41 -12.81 -15.82 0.96
N ALA A 42 -12.77 -16.80 1.87
CA ALA A 42 -13.07 -16.61 3.29
C ALA A 42 -12.05 -15.72 4.02
N LEU A 43 -10.82 -15.65 3.52
CA LEU A 43 -9.72 -14.87 4.10
C LEU A 43 -9.51 -13.53 3.38
N ALA A 44 -10.12 -13.34 2.21
CA ALA A 44 -10.00 -12.10 1.44
C ALA A 44 -10.44 -10.85 2.23
N GLY A 45 -11.41 -10.99 3.15
CA GLY A 45 -11.86 -9.91 4.03
C GLY A 45 -10.80 -9.41 5.03
N LYS A 46 -9.68 -10.13 5.20
CA LYS A 46 -8.54 -9.70 6.02
C LYS A 46 -7.55 -8.82 5.25
N TYR A 47 -7.64 -8.79 3.93
CA TYR A 47 -6.80 -7.95 3.09
C TYR A 47 -7.51 -6.61 2.87
N LEU A 48 -6.97 -5.55 3.45
CA LEU A 48 -7.46 -4.20 3.26
C LEU A 48 -6.53 -3.45 2.29
N PRO A 49 -7.08 -2.79 1.25
CA PRO A 49 -6.26 -1.96 0.37
C PRO A 49 -5.60 -0.85 1.17
N GLY A 50 -4.35 -0.56 0.84
CA GLY A 50 -3.59 0.48 1.51
C GLY A 50 -3.93 1.87 0.99
N GLY A 51 -2.97 2.79 1.12
CA GLY A 51 -3.22 4.20 0.83
C GLY A 51 -1.97 5.05 0.90
N TRP A 52 -2.17 6.33 0.60
CA TRP A 52 -1.09 7.30 0.57
C TRP A 52 -0.77 7.78 1.97
N VAL A 53 0.46 7.56 2.42
CA VAL A 53 1.04 8.24 3.58
C VAL A 53 1.65 9.54 3.08
N ILE A 54 1.16 10.67 3.59
CA ILE A 54 1.64 12.00 3.21
C ILE A 54 1.81 12.88 4.43
N SER A 55 2.73 13.84 4.33
CA SER A 55 2.97 14.86 5.35
C SER A 55 2.76 16.25 4.76
N PRO A 56 2.13 17.19 5.49
CA PRO A 56 2.06 18.59 5.06
C PRO A 56 3.48 19.14 4.92
N LYS A 57 3.77 19.80 3.79
CA LYS A 57 5.09 20.40 3.54
C LYS A 57 5.30 21.63 4.43
N THR A 58 5.80 21.38 5.63
CA THR A 58 6.03 22.33 6.73
C THR A 58 7.38 22.02 7.37
N GLU A 59 7.90 22.92 8.21
CA GLU A 59 9.12 22.63 8.99
C GLU A 59 8.95 21.43 9.94
N GLU A 60 7.71 21.13 10.30
CA GLU A 60 7.35 20.00 11.16
C GLU A 60 6.86 18.78 10.36
N SER A 61 7.14 18.69 9.05
CA SER A 61 6.62 17.62 8.19
C SER A 61 6.99 16.21 8.68
N SER A 62 8.15 16.06 9.33
CA SER A 62 8.59 14.79 9.92
C SER A 62 7.74 14.31 11.10
N ARG A 63 7.00 15.22 11.76
CA ARG A 63 6.16 14.95 12.94
C ARG A 63 4.77 14.46 12.57
N TYR A 64 4.18 14.98 11.50
CA TYR A 64 2.78 14.73 11.14
C TYR A 64 2.67 13.90 9.87
N ARG A 65 2.12 12.69 9.99
CA ARG A 65 1.81 11.82 8.85
C ARG A 65 0.33 11.51 8.83
N PHE A 66 -0.23 11.45 7.64
CA PHE A 66 -1.62 11.08 7.41
C PHE A 66 -1.69 9.97 6.37
N VAL A 67 -2.43 8.91 6.68
CA VAL A 67 -2.86 7.93 5.69
C VAL A 67 -4.16 8.41 5.07
N ILE A 68 -4.17 8.51 3.74
CA ILE A 68 -5.38 8.70 2.96
C ILE A 68 -5.87 7.34 2.47
N SER A 69 -6.98 6.86 3.06
CA SER A 69 -7.69 5.67 2.61
C SER A 69 -8.80 6.07 1.66
N VAL A 70 -8.68 5.70 0.38
CA VAL A 70 -9.69 6.01 -0.64
C VAL A 70 -10.68 4.85 -0.72
N MET A 71 -11.99 5.16 -0.69
CA MET A 71 -13.05 4.18 -0.87
C MET A 71 -12.89 3.47 -2.23
N PRO A 72 -13.06 2.14 -2.30
CA PRO A 72 -12.78 1.37 -3.51
C PRO A 72 -13.86 1.48 -4.59
N HIS A 73 -14.94 2.20 -4.32
CA HIS A 73 -16.13 2.26 -5.17
C HIS A 73 -16.45 3.70 -5.57
N LEU A 74 -16.93 3.86 -6.81
CA LEU A 74 -17.50 5.11 -7.29
C LEU A 74 -19.01 5.10 -7.03
N TYR A 75 -19.49 6.11 -6.32
CA TYR A 75 -20.90 6.22 -5.92
C TYR A 75 -21.70 7.08 -6.91
N VAL A 76 -23.00 6.79 -7.04
CA VAL A 76 -23.88 7.52 -7.98
C VAL A 76 -24.21 8.91 -7.46
N ASN A 77 -24.18 9.10 -6.15
CA ASN A 77 -24.49 10.39 -5.53
C ASN A 77 -23.90 10.46 -4.12
N GLU A 78 -24.02 11.65 -3.54
CA GLU A 78 -23.56 11.95 -2.19
C GLU A 78 -24.23 11.07 -1.12
N ALA A 79 -25.52 10.78 -1.24
CA ALA A 79 -26.25 9.99 -0.25
C ALA A 79 -25.77 8.53 -0.19
N GLU A 80 -25.46 7.94 -1.34
CA GLU A 80 -24.84 6.61 -1.42
C GLU A 80 -23.44 6.58 -0.80
N LEU A 81 -22.62 7.59 -1.08
CA LEU A 81 -21.31 7.72 -0.46
C LEU A 81 -21.42 7.83 1.06
N ASP A 82 -22.28 8.72 1.56
CA ASP A 82 -22.48 8.92 2.99
C ASP A 82 -22.97 7.62 3.68
N ALA A 83 -23.80 6.82 3.02
CA ALA A 83 -24.23 5.51 3.52
C ALA A 83 -23.07 4.51 3.59
N ALA A 84 -22.21 4.48 2.57
CA ALA A 84 -21.03 3.61 2.54
C ALA A 84 -19.99 4.00 3.61
N ILE A 85 -19.83 5.29 3.88
CA ILE A 85 -18.95 5.79 4.96
C ILE A 85 -19.47 5.34 6.33
N ARG A 86 -20.78 5.48 6.60
CA ARG A 86 -21.40 4.97 7.85
C ARG A 86 -21.21 3.46 8.01
N SER A 87 -21.35 2.69 6.93
CA SER A 87 -21.08 1.25 6.95
C SER A 87 -19.63 0.95 7.33
N ARG A 88 -18.68 1.71 6.78
CA ARG A 88 -17.25 1.55 7.07
C ARG A 88 -16.89 1.81 8.53
N GLU A 89 -17.60 2.71 9.22
CA GLU A 89 -17.40 2.90 10.67
C GLU A 89 -17.71 1.64 11.48
N THR A 90 -18.60 0.77 11.00
CA THR A 90 -18.96 -0.49 11.66
C THR A 90 -18.11 -1.68 11.20
N ASP A 91 -17.26 -1.48 10.19
CA ASP A 91 -16.37 -2.53 9.69
C ASP A 91 -15.22 -2.77 10.68
N ARG A 92 -15.14 -4.01 11.18
CA ARG A 92 -14.13 -4.38 12.19
C ARG A 92 -12.70 -4.28 11.66
N GLY A 93 -12.49 -4.61 10.39
CA GLY A 93 -11.17 -4.52 9.76
C GLY A 93 -10.69 -3.07 9.70
N PHE A 94 -11.55 -2.17 9.23
CA PHE A 94 -11.28 -0.74 9.19
C PHE A 94 -11.05 -0.16 10.59
N GLN A 95 -11.87 -0.52 11.58
CA GLN A 95 -11.70 -0.05 12.96
C GLN A 95 -10.36 -0.48 13.56
N ALA A 96 -9.94 -1.73 13.33
CA ALA A 96 -8.62 -2.21 13.73
C ALA A 96 -7.50 -1.42 13.03
N LEU A 97 -7.61 -1.21 11.72
CA LEU A 97 -6.64 -0.43 10.94
C LEU A 97 -6.55 1.03 11.43
N ALA A 98 -7.68 1.69 11.62
CA ALA A 98 -7.72 3.09 12.05
C ALA A 98 -7.16 3.26 13.47
N THR A 99 -7.43 2.30 14.35
CA THR A 99 -6.84 2.25 15.70
C THR A 99 -5.33 2.06 15.65
N PHE A 100 -4.85 1.08 14.87
CA PHE A 100 -3.42 0.85 14.64
C PHE A 100 -2.71 2.12 14.15
N LEU A 101 -3.25 2.78 13.12
CA LEU A 101 -2.65 4.01 12.57
C LEU A 101 -2.63 5.14 13.61
N THR A 102 -3.73 5.33 14.36
CA THR A 102 -3.83 6.36 15.39
C THR A 102 -2.82 6.11 16.52
N GLN A 103 -2.68 4.87 16.99
CA GLN A 103 -1.68 4.48 17.99
C GLN A 103 -0.24 4.66 17.48
N SER A 104 -0.01 4.53 16.18
CA SER A 104 1.27 4.83 15.53
C SER A 104 1.54 6.32 15.27
N ALA A 105 0.68 7.20 15.82
CA ALA A 105 0.70 8.65 15.64
C ALA A 105 0.59 9.04 14.15
N ILE A 106 -0.27 8.34 13.41
CA ILE A 106 -0.58 8.60 12.00
C ILE A 106 -2.07 8.93 11.92
N GLY A 107 -2.39 10.14 11.44
CA GLY A 107 -3.77 10.55 11.23
C GLY A 107 -4.42 9.75 10.10
N VAL A 108 -5.74 9.51 10.20
CA VAL A 108 -6.48 8.79 9.17
C VAL A 108 -7.50 9.71 8.51
N ILE A 109 -7.39 9.83 7.20
CA ILE A 109 -8.36 10.53 6.36
C ILE A 109 -8.96 9.50 5.42
N VAL A 110 -10.28 9.39 5.41
CA VAL A 110 -11.02 8.59 4.42
C VAL A 110 -11.54 9.51 3.34
N ALA A 111 -11.36 9.13 2.08
CA ALA A 111 -11.87 9.88 0.94
C ALA A 111 -12.79 9.03 0.08
N GLY A 112 -13.87 9.62 -0.42
CA GLY A 112 -14.78 8.95 -1.36
C GLY A 112 -15.18 9.88 -2.49
N ALA A 113 -15.45 9.29 -3.66
CA ALA A 113 -15.88 10.01 -4.85
C ALA A 113 -17.31 9.62 -5.24
N PHE A 114 -18.05 10.59 -5.75
CA PHE A 114 -19.29 10.34 -6.46
C PHE A 114 -19.33 11.12 -7.77
N SER A 115 -20.22 10.73 -8.66
CA SER A 115 -20.43 11.36 -9.96
C SER A 115 -21.91 11.54 -10.25
N SER A 116 -22.30 12.69 -10.81
CA SER A 116 -23.67 12.95 -11.27
C SER A 116 -24.05 12.19 -12.55
N GLY A 117 -23.12 11.49 -13.20
CA GLY A 117 -23.36 10.74 -14.44
C GLY A 117 -22.57 9.43 -14.50
N ALA A 118 -23.16 8.41 -15.15
CA ALA A 118 -22.57 7.08 -15.28
C ALA A 118 -21.25 7.06 -16.08
N ASP A 119 -21.07 8.03 -16.99
CA ASP A 119 -19.91 8.11 -17.89
C ASP A 119 -18.83 9.11 -17.44
N ALA A 120 -18.92 9.63 -16.22
CA ALA A 120 -17.94 10.62 -15.78
C ALA A 120 -16.54 10.01 -15.67
N GLY A 121 -15.58 10.67 -16.30
CA GLY A 121 -14.18 10.28 -16.22
C GLY A 121 -13.55 10.62 -14.85
N PRO A 122 -12.39 10.04 -14.51
CA PRO A 122 -11.73 10.27 -13.21
C PRO A 122 -11.41 11.75 -12.90
N ALA A 123 -11.30 12.60 -13.93
CA ALA A 123 -11.05 14.04 -13.77
C ALA A 123 -12.29 14.86 -13.36
N GLN A 124 -13.49 14.29 -13.48
CA GLN A 124 -14.79 14.97 -13.25
C GLN A 124 -15.43 14.60 -11.91
N LEU A 125 -14.73 13.81 -11.10
CA LEU A 125 -15.24 13.30 -9.82
C LEU A 125 -15.40 14.40 -8.78
N ILE A 126 -16.46 14.29 -7.98
CA ILE A 126 -16.66 15.11 -6.78
C ILE A 126 -16.16 14.32 -5.58
N TRP A 127 -15.24 14.90 -4.83
CA TRP A 127 -14.58 14.27 -3.69
C TRP A 127 -15.12 14.79 -2.36
N LYS A 128 -15.30 13.88 -1.41
CA LYS A 128 -15.49 14.19 0.01
C LYS A 128 -14.40 13.56 0.86
N ASN A 129 -14.01 14.29 1.90
CA ASN A 129 -13.02 13.84 2.86
C ASN A 129 -13.67 13.67 4.24
N TYR A 130 -13.21 12.69 4.99
CA TYR A 130 -13.65 12.39 6.34
C TYR A 130 -12.43 12.21 7.23
N SER A 131 -12.40 12.91 8.36
CA SER A 131 -11.31 12.79 9.34
C SER A 131 -11.71 11.78 10.40
N TYR A 132 -10.88 10.77 10.65
CA TYR A 132 -11.11 9.83 11.74
C TYR A 132 -10.68 10.45 13.07
N ILE A 133 -11.65 10.77 13.92
CA ILE A 133 -11.47 11.46 15.20
C ILE A 133 -12.43 10.86 16.23
N ASP A 134 -11.91 10.53 17.41
CA ASP A 134 -12.68 9.90 18.50
C ASP A 134 -13.45 8.66 18.02
N GLU A 135 -12.74 7.77 17.32
CA GLU A 135 -13.25 6.50 16.77
C GLU A 135 -14.40 6.64 15.74
N ARG A 136 -14.55 7.84 15.15
CA ARG A 136 -15.61 8.14 14.17
C ARG A 136 -15.08 8.88 12.96
N LEU A 137 -15.70 8.64 11.80
CA LEU A 137 -15.45 9.37 10.57
C LEU A 137 -16.28 10.65 10.55
N ARG A 138 -15.63 11.78 10.81
CA ARG A 138 -16.29 13.09 10.77
C ARG A 138 -16.20 13.67 9.37
N PRO A 139 -17.34 14.05 8.74
CA PRO A 139 -17.30 14.70 7.44
C PRO A 139 -16.57 16.04 7.54
N ASN A 140 -15.68 16.30 6.59
CA ASN A 140 -15.03 17.59 6.43
C ASN A 140 -15.85 18.49 5.51
N THR A 141 -15.76 19.81 5.69
CA THR A 141 -16.46 20.78 4.84
C THR A 141 -15.55 21.20 3.68
N GLY A 142 -16.04 21.12 2.45
CA GLY A 142 -15.29 21.55 1.27
C GLY A 142 -13.96 20.80 1.10
N THR A 143 -12.85 21.53 1.18
CA THR A 143 -11.48 21.02 0.96
C THR A 143 -10.70 20.76 2.24
N GLU A 144 -11.35 20.84 3.40
CA GLU A 144 -10.80 20.36 4.67
C GLU A 144 -10.44 18.84 4.60
N PRO A 145 -9.39 18.39 5.32
CA PRO A 145 -8.53 19.17 6.20
C PRO A 145 -7.40 19.94 5.47
N PHE A 146 -7.32 19.83 4.15
CA PHE A 146 -6.19 20.34 3.36
C PHE A 146 -6.14 21.87 3.27
N ASP A 147 -7.21 22.57 3.60
CA ASP A 147 -7.23 24.04 3.70
C ASP A 147 -6.20 24.56 4.70
N ARG A 148 -5.94 23.80 5.76
CA ARG A 148 -4.95 24.13 6.79
C ARG A 148 -3.52 23.79 6.36
N TRP A 149 -3.34 23.08 5.25
CA TRP A 149 -2.02 22.67 4.77
C TRP A 149 -1.46 23.75 3.84
N PRO A 150 -0.22 24.20 4.04
CA PRO A 150 0.33 25.31 3.30
C PRO A 150 0.66 24.95 1.85
N GLY A 151 0.72 25.99 1.01
CA GLY A 151 1.21 25.91 -0.37
C GLY A 151 0.17 25.50 -1.40
N THR A 152 0.43 25.96 -2.64
CA THR A 152 -0.45 25.81 -3.82
C THR A 152 0.35 25.41 -5.07
N ARG A 153 1.51 24.78 -4.85
CA ARG A 153 2.51 24.43 -5.89
C ARG A 153 2.73 22.92 -6.05
N GLY A 154 1.83 22.10 -5.50
CA GLY A 154 1.79 20.67 -5.79
C GLY A 154 1.70 20.43 -7.29
N ARG A 155 2.44 19.42 -7.77
CA ARG A 155 2.41 18.98 -9.17
C ARG A 155 2.27 17.46 -9.18
N ALA A 156 1.44 16.96 -10.07
CA ALA A 156 1.36 15.53 -10.34
C ALA A 156 2.63 15.10 -11.09
N SER A 157 3.00 13.83 -10.96
CA SER A 157 4.01 13.25 -11.85
C SER A 157 3.48 13.19 -13.27
N ALA A 158 4.39 13.22 -14.24
CA ALA A 158 4.09 12.82 -15.60
C ALA A 158 4.35 11.32 -15.74
N GLY A 159 3.37 10.60 -16.26
CA GLY A 159 3.54 9.21 -16.63
C GLY A 159 4.40 9.06 -17.89
N ASN A 160 4.52 7.83 -18.37
CA ASN A 160 5.21 7.51 -19.61
C ASN A 160 4.52 6.33 -20.32
N ALA A 161 4.96 6.03 -21.53
CA ALA A 161 4.48 4.87 -22.27
C ALA A 161 4.76 3.58 -21.47
N TRP A 162 3.73 2.76 -21.29
CA TRP A 162 3.86 1.46 -20.67
C TRP A 162 4.21 0.40 -21.72
N GLN A 163 4.96 -0.61 -21.30
CA GLN A 163 5.21 -1.80 -22.11
C GLN A 163 3.91 -2.60 -22.31
N ALA A 164 3.82 -3.34 -23.41
CA ALA A 164 2.62 -4.09 -23.78
C ALA A 164 2.21 -5.11 -22.71
N ASP A 165 3.18 -5.78 -22.07
CA ASP A 165 2.92 -6.74 -20.99
C ASP A 165 2.16 -6.11 -19.81
N VAL A 166 2.48 -4.87 -19.45
CA VAL A 166 1.80 -4.16 -18.36
C VAL A 166 0.39 -3.79 -18.77
N ILE A 167 0.20 -3.30 -20.00
CA ILE A 167 -1.13 -2.95 -20.52
C ILE A 167 -2.03 -4.20 -20.56
N ASP A 168 -1.51 -5.31 -21.09
CA ASP A 168 -2.27 -6.56 -21.19
C ASP A 168 -2.62 -7.12 -19.81
N ARG A 169 -1.72 -7.02 -18.82
CA ARG A 169 -2.06 -7.37 -17.44
C ARG A 169 -3.15 -6.48 -16.85
N PHE A 170 -3.15 -5.18 -17.14
CA PHE A 170 -4.21 -4.27 -16.70
C PHE A 170 -5.57 -4.59 -17.36
N ARG A 171 -5.56 -5.08 -18.61
CA ARG A 171 -6.79 -5.54 -19.29
C ARG A 171 -7.39 -6.80 -18.66
N LEU A 172 -6.58 -7.57 -17.94
CA LEU A 172 -7.04 -8.74 -17.18
C LEU A 172 -7.46 -8.39 -15.73
N VAL A 173 -7.32 -7.12 -15.31
CA VAL A 173 -7.80 -6.68 -14.00
C VAL A 173 -9.32 -6.53 -14.03
N GLU A 174 -9.98 -7.10 -13.02
CA GLU A 174 -11.42 -7.00 -12.83
C GLU A 174 -11.87 -5.53 -12.73
N ALA A 175 -13.02 -5.21 -13.34
CA ALA A 175 -13.48 -3.83 -13.49
C ALA A 175 -13.65 -3.08 -12.15
N GLU A 176 -14.12 -3.79 -11.12
CA GLU A 176 -14.25 -3.24 -9.76
C GLU A 176 -12.90 -2.88 -9.15
N GLN A 177 -11.91 -3.77 -9.28
CA GLN A 177 -10.57 -3.56 -8.76
C GLN A 177 -9.84 -2.43 -9.51
N LEU A 178 -9.97 -2.40 -10.84
CA LEU A 178 -9.44 -1.32 -11.66
C LEU A 178 -10.07 0.02 -11.29
N THR A 179 -11.36 0.04 -10.99
CA THR A 179 -12.06 1.25 -10.52
C THR A 179 -11.47 1.72 -9.19
N GLY A 180 -11.35 0.84 -8.18
CA GLY A 180 -10.76 1.19 -6.89
C GLY A 180 -9.32 1.69 -6.99
N LEU A 181 -8.49 1.06 -7.83
CA LEU A 181 -7.14 1.52 -8.11
C LEU A 181 -7.13 2.91 -8.76
N THR A 182 -7.97 3.11 -9.77
CA THR A 182 -8.10 4.38 -10.49
C THR A 182 -8.55 5.50 -9.56
N LEU A 183 -9.50 5.24 -8.66
CA LEU A 183 -9.92 6.20 -7.64
C LEU A 183 -8.76 6.61 -6.72
N ARG A 184 -7.98 5.64 -6.24
CA ARG A 184 -6.80 5.92 -5.38
C ARG A 184 -5.80 6.85 -6.07
N GLN A 185 -5.55 6.62 -7.36
CA GLN A 185 -4.63 7.44 -8.14
C GLN A 185 -5.23 8.79 -8.54
N ALA A 186 -6.51 8.83 -8.90
CA ALA A 186 -7.23 10.06 -9.22
C ALA A 186 -7.32 11.00 -8.01
N TYR A 187 -7.48 10.46 -6.81
CA TYR A 187 -7.44 11.25 -5.59
C TYR A 187 -6.07 11.92 -5.41
N TYR A 188 -4.98 11.14 -5.50
CA TYR A 188 -3.64 11.69 -5.26
C TYR A 188 -3.18 12.63 -6.38
N TYR A 189 -3.22 12.18 -7.63
CA TYR A 189 -2.71 12.97 -8.76
C TYR A 189 -3.69 14.02 -9.26
N GLY A 190 -4.96 13.67 -9.41
CA GLY A 190 -6.00 14.59 -9.88
C GLY A 190 -6.42 15.56 -8.80
N TYR A 191 -7.00 15.07 -7.71
CA TYR A 191 -7.58 15.93 -6.68
C TYR A 191 -6.50 16.67 -5.87
N LEU A 192 -5.60 15.96 -5.17
CA LEU A 192 -4.64 16.62 -4.29
C LEU A 192 -3.57 17.42 -5.06
N LYS A 193 -2.99 16.85 -6.11
CA LYS A 193 -1.86 17.47 -6.82
C LYS A 193 -2.26 18.44 -7.93
N GLN A 194 -3.32 18.19 -8.69
CA GLN A 194 -3.73 19.10 -9.79
C GLN A 194 -4.81 20.10 -9.38
N GLN A 195 -5.87 19.65 -8.71
CA GLN A 195 -6.98 20.53 -8.32
C GLN A 195 -6.61 21.38 -7.09
N LEU A 196 -6.24 20.76 -5.97
CA LEU A 196 -5.86 21.49 -4.75
C LEU A 196 -4.43 22.02 -4.78
N LYS A 197 -3.59 21.50 -5.67
CA LYS A 197 -2.17 21.84 -5.82
C LYS A 197 -1.40 21.80 -4.49
N LYS A 198 -1.66 20.81 -3.65
CA LYS A 198 -1.03 20.71 -2.34
C LYS A 198 0.37 20.09 -2.44
N PRO A 199 1.42 20.76 -1.93
CA PRO A 199 2.73 20.14 -1.77
C PRO A 199 2.72 19.22 -0.54
N PHE A 200 3.43 18.10 -0.64
CA PHE A 200 3.58 17.14 0.44
C PHE A 200 5.04 16.69 0.52
N ASP A 201 5.48 16.34 1.72
CA ASP A 201 6.74 15.62 1.96
C ASP A 201 6.43 14.15 2.30
N ASP A 202 7.48 13.31 2.24
CA ASP A 202 7.42 11.88 2.54
C ASP A 202 6.22 11.15 1.87
N PRO A 203 5.94 11.34 0.57
CA PRO A 203 4.86 10.60 -0.06
C PRO A 203 5.27 9.13 -0.14
N TYR A 204 4.60 8.28 0.63
CA TYR A 204 4.72 6.84 0.52
C TYR A 204 3.37 6.23 0.16
N ASP A 205 3.42 5.12 -0.56
CA ASP A 205 2.24 4.31 -0.86
C ASP A 205 2.40 3.03 -0.06
N VAL A 206 1.51 2.80 0.89
CA VAL A 206 1.42 1.50 1.58
C VAL A 206 0.50 0.65 0.72
N ASP A 207 0.99 -0.49 0.24
CA ASP A 207 0.30 -1.25 -0.80
C ASP A 207 -0.97 -1.91 -0.21
N ALA A 208 -0.88 -2.49 0.99
CA ALA A 208 -2.01 -3.09 1.70
C ALA A 208 -1.79 -3.19 3.22
N PHE A 209 -2.84 -3.64 3.91
CA PHE A 209 -2.81 -4.09 5.30
C PHE A 209 -3.45 -5.46 5.40
N ILE A 210 -2.86 -6.33 6.22
CA ILE A 210 -3.50 -7.57 6.66
C ILE A 210 -3.99 -7.37 8.08
N VAL A 211 -5.27 -7.67 8.31
CA VAL A 211 -5.93 -7.52 9.60
C VAL A 211 -6.37 -8.88 10.17
N SER A 212 -6.15 -9.07 11.45
CA SER A 212 -6.71 -10.17 12.24
C SER A 212 -8.00 -9.71 12.90
N PHE A 213 -8.97 -10.62 13.04
CA PHE A 213 -10.18 -10.34 13.82
C PHE A 213 -9.92 -10.32 15.33
N ARG A 214 -8.70 -10.66 15.76
CA ARG A 214 -8.17 -10.59 17.13
C ARG A 214 -7.21 -9.41 17.34
N GLN A 215 -7.31 -8.39 16.48
CA GLN A 215 -6.68 -7.05 16.60
C GLN A 215 -5.20 -6.91 16.19
N ALA A 216 -4.61 -7.89 15.50
CA ALA A 216 -3.33 -7.64 14.82
C ALA A 216 -3.54 -6.88 13.49
N VAL A 217 -2.69 -5.89 13.22
CA VAL A 217 -2.62 -5.20 11.92
C VAL A 217 -1.18 -5.23 11.45
N MET A 218 -0.96 -5.74 10.24
CA MET A 218 0.34 -5.81 9.59
C MET A 218 0.33 -4.98 8.30
N PRO A 219 1.12 -3.90 8.22
CA PRO A 219 1.39 -3.24 6.94
C PRO A 219 2.02 -4.21 5.94
N VAL A 220 1.68 -4.06 4.67
CA VAL A 220 2.16 -4.92 3.58
C VAL A 220 2.80 -4.08 2.49
N GLU A 221 4.02 -4.44 2.10
CA GLU A 221 4.70 -3.95 0.90
C GLU A 221 4.75 -5.07 -0.13
N ILE A 222 4.30 -4.82 -1.35
CA ILE A 222 4.23 -5.76 -2.46
C ILE A 222 5.22 -5.33 -3.55
N LYS A 223 6.04 -6.27 -4.02
CA LYS A 223 6.96 -6.02 -5.16
C LYS A 223 7.04 -7.20 -6.10
N GLU A 224 7.27 -6.91 -7.37
CA GLU A 224 7.65 -7.92 -8.36
C GLU A 224 9.16 -7.93 -8.54
N LYS A 225 9.81 -9.07 -8.27
CA LYS A 225 11.27 -9.20 -8.30
C LYS A 225 11.70 -10.52 -8.92
N SER A 226 12.77 -10.47 -9.70
CA SER A 226 13.56 -11.64 -10.05
C SER A 226 14.72 -11.79 -9.07
N PRO A 227 15.08 -13.01 -8.67
CA PRO A 227 16.27 -13.23 -7.85
C PRO A 227 17.55 -12.85 -8.63
N THR A 228 18.59 -12.46 -7.91
CA THR A 228 19.94 -12.35 -8.49
C THR A 228 20.46 -13.76 -8.86
N PRO A 229 21.58 -13.87 -9.61
CA PRO A 229 22.21 -15.17 -9.85
C PRO A 229 22.56 -15.94 -8.56
N GLY A 230 22.81 -15.22 -7.46
CA GLY A 230 23.03 -15.80 -6.12
C GLY A 230 21.75 -16.10 -5.34
N GLY A 231 20.57 -15.99 -5.96
CA GLY A 231 19.28 -16.29 -5.33
C GLY A 231 18.78 -15.22 -4.35
N ALA A 232 19.34 -14.00 -4.36
CA ALA A 232 18.98 -12.93 -3.42
C ALA A 232 18.00 -11.91 -4.03
N PHE A 233 17.26 -11.20 -3.19
CA PHE A 233 16.42 -10.07 -3.59
C PHE A 233 16.98 -8.76 -3.04
N GLY A 234 17.12 -7.75 -3.90
CA GLY A 234 17.45 -6.38 -3.46
C GLY A 234 16.19 -5.65 -3.02
N LEU A 235 16.13 -5.19 -1.78
CA LEU A 235 14.96 -4.51 -1.20
C LEU A 235 15.26 -3.04 -0.90
N ASP A 236 14.30 -2.15 -1.16
CA ASP A 236 14.45 -0.72 -0.89
C ASP A 236 14.51 -0.45 0.63
N ALA A 237 15.62 0.13 1.09
CA ALA A 237 15.86 0.41 2.50
C ALA A 237 14.88 1.45 3.06
N GLY A 238 14.46 2.42 2.24
CA GLY A 238 13.45 3.41 2.60
C GLY A 238 12.09 2.77 2.90
N ARG A 239 11.73 1.72 2.16
CA ARG A 239 10.50 0.93 2.41
C ARG A 239 10.57 0.14 3.71
N ILE A 240 11.72 -0.42 4.03
CA ILE A 240 11.95 -1.10 5.32
C ILE A 240 11.80 -0.10 6.48
N LEU A 241 12.42 1.08 6.38
CA LEU A 241 12.33 2.13 7.40
C LEU A 241 10.90 2.66 7.56
N MET A 242 10.16 2.82 6.46
CA MET A 242 8.75 3.21 6.50
C MET A 242 7.91 2.19 7.26
N MET A 243 8.01 0.89 6.93
CA MET A 243 7.27 -0.17 7.64
C MET A 243 7.66 -0.20 9.12
N LEU A 244 8.95 -0.08 9.44
CA LEU A 244 9.43 0.00 10.82
C LEU A 244 8.78 1.19 11.56
N ARG A 245 8.75 2.39 10.97
CA ARG A 245 8.12 3.57 11.57
C ARG A 245 6.63 3.38 11.87
N MET A 246 5.91 2.61 11.06
CA MET A 246 4.49 2.30 11.30
C MET A 246 4.31 1.26 12.42
N CYS A 247 5.27 0.38 12.60
CA CYS A 247 5.19 -0.79 13.47
C CYS A 247 5.69 -0.54 14.90
N LEU A 248 6.65 0.37 15.09
CA LEU A 248 7.35 0.55 16.37
C LEU A 248 6.45 0.88 17.56
N ALA A 249 5.42 1.70 17.36
CA ALA A 249 4.57 2.19 18.46
C ALA A 249 3.60 1.13 18.99
N THR A 250 3.15 0.23 18.12
CA THR A 250 2.15 -0.81 18.44
C THR A 250 2.76 -2.18 18.65
N ASP A 251 4.09 -2.30 18.57
CA ASP A 251 4.80 -3.59 18.46
C ASP A 251 4.28 -4.47 17.31
N SER A 252 3.63 -3.89 16.30
CA SER A 252 3.20 -4.63 15.13
C SER A 252 4.40 -5.10 14.32
N ASN A 253 4.21 -6.15 13.55
CA ASN A 253 5.13 -6.61 12.53
C ASN A 253 4.54 -6.26 11.14
N ALA A 254 5.33 -6.41 10.08
CA ALA A 254 4.90 -6.11 8.72
C ALA A 254 5.26 -7.27 7.78
N LEU A 255 4.64 -7.29 6.61
CA LEU A 255 4.88 -8.30 5.57
C LEU A 255 5.45 -7.66 4.32
N TYR A 256 6.49 -8.26 3.79
CA TYR A 256 7.00 -7.95 2.46
C TYR A 256 6.68 -9.12 1.54
N ILE A 257 5.84 -8.90 0.54
CA ILE A 257 5.37 -9.92 -0.39
C ILE A 257 6.04 -9.70 -1.74
N VAL A 258 6.68 -10.75 -2.24
CA VAL A 258 7.32 -10.79 -3.55
C VAL A 258 6.47 -11.61 -4.51
N ARG A 259 6.04 -10.97 -5.60
CA ARG A 259 5.70 -11.68 -6.84
C ARG A 259 7.01 -12.09 -7.49
N GLU A 260 7.44 -13.33 -7.27
CA GLU A 260 8.67 -13.83 -7.86
C GLU A 260 8.47 -14.03 -9.36
N VAL A 261 9.44 -13.56 -10.13
CA VAL A 261 9.50 -13.79 -11.57
C VAL A 261 10.82 -14.43 -11.95
N ASP A 262 10.80 -15.27 -12.98
CA ASP A 262 11.92 -16.11 -13.42
C ASP A 262 13.22 -15.32 -13.67
N ASN A 263 13.13 -14.21 -14.41
CA ASN A 263 14.24 -13.32 -14.70
C ASN A 263 13.74 -11.93 -15.11
N SER A 264 14.67 -11.00 -15.33
CA SER A 264 14.35 -9.62 -15.68
C SER A 264 13.81 -9.43 -17.10
N ALA A 265 14.05 -10.38 -18.01
CA ALA A 265 13.71 -10.29 -19.42
C ALA A 265 12.29 -10.84 -19.73
N THR A 266 12.00 -12.08 -19.33
CA THR A 266 10.70 -12.74 -19.59
C THR A 266 9.68 -12.44 -18.50
N ARG A 267 10.13 -12.26 -17.25
CA ARG A 267 9.31 -11.92 -16.08
C ARG A 267 8.09 -12.83 -15.89
N GLN A 268 8.23 -14.11 -16.23
CA GLN A 268 7.19 -15.10 -16.03
C GLN A 268 6.99 -15.34 -14.54
N PHE A 269 5.73 -15.42 -14.11
CA PHE A 269 5.39 -15.65 -12.72
C PHE A 269 5.92 -17.00 -12.25
N VAL A 270 6.58 -17.02 -11.09
CA VAL A 270 7.07 -18.25 -10.45
C VAL A 270 6.17 -18.60 -9.27
N ASN A 271 6.14 -17.74 -8.24
CA ASN A 271 5.31 -17.92 -7.06
C ASN A 271 5.13 -16.59 -6.30
N TRP A 272 4.25 -16.61 -5.29
CA TRP A 272 4.19 -15.58 -4.26
C TRP A 272 5.03 -16.02 -3.08
N ARG A 273 5.88 -15.11 -2.58
CA ARG A 273 6.71 -15.34 -1.40
C ARG A 273 6.58 -14.19 -0.43
N CYS A 274 6.80 -14.44 0.84
CA CYS A 274 6.72 -13.43 1.87
C CYS A 274 7.86 -13.53 2.88
N ILE A 275 8.10 -12.43 3.55
CA ILE A 275 9.01 -12.35 4.70
C ILE A 275 8.46 -11.30 5.66
N THR A 276 8.55 -11.57 6.95
CA THR A 276 8.15 -10.62 7.99
C THR A 276 9.23 -9.54 8.19
N LEU A 277 8.86 -8.36 8.65
CA LEU A 277 9.82 -7.29 8.98
C LEU A 277 10.85 -7.71 10.03
N SER A 278 10.48 -8.52 11.02
CA SER A 278 11.42 -9.09 12.00
C SER A 278 12.54 -9.90 11.30
N ASN A 279 12.17 -10.84 10.43
CA ASN A 279 13.09 -11.60 9.59
C ASN A 279 13.94 -10.71 8.67
N LEU A 280 13.35 -9.67 8.10
CA LEU A 280 14.09 -8.71 7.26
C LEU A 280 15.20 -8.02 8.07
N VAL A 281 14.87 -7.46 9.23
CA VAL A 281 15.84 -6.74 10.07
C VAL A 281 16.94 -7.66 10.59
N MET A 282 16.60 -8.90 10.96
CA MET A 282 17.56 -9.86 11.49
C MET A 282 18.41 -10.54 10.41
N GLY A 283 17.91 -10.61 9.17
CA GLY A 283 18.54 -11.36 8.07
C GLY A 283 19.17 -10.50 6.97
N CYS A 284 19.03 -9.17 6.99
CA CYS A 284 19.53 -8.32 5.92
C CYS A 284 21.04 -8.11 5.96
N SER A 285 21.63 -7.90 4.78
CA SER A 285 23.00 -7.38 4.69
C SER A 285 23.10 -6.00 5.34
N TRP A 286 24.16 -5.76 6.12
CA TRP A 286 24.43 -4.48 6.77
C TRP A 286 24.90 -3.39 5.77
N ASN A 287 25.29 -3.80 4.57
CA ASN A 287 25.79 -2.90 3.53
C ASN A 287 24.66 -2.46 2.60
N LEU A 288 24.54 -1.15 2.42
CA LEU A 288 23.69 -0.55 1.41
C LEU A 288 24.36 -0.66 0.03
N GLN A 289 23.56 -0.97 -0.97
CA GLN A 289 23.95 -1.00 -2.37
C GLN A 289 23.14 0.03 -3.15
N ALA A 290 23.68 0.47 -4.29
CA ALA A 290 22.94 1.33 -5.21
C ALA A 290 21.75 0.54 -5.81
N GLY A 291 20.55 1.05 -5.59
CA GLY A 291 19.31 0.52 -6.14
C GLY A 291 18.87 1.22 -7.43
N GLY A 292 17.61 0.97 -7.83
CA GLY A 292 16.99 1.63 -8.98
C GLY A 292 16.61 3.09 -8.71
N ALA A 293 16.09 3.80 -9.71
CA ALA A 293 15.62 5.18 -9.54
C ALA A 293 14.39 5.26 -8.61
N GLY A 294 14.45 6.11 -7.59
CA GLY A 294 13.36 6.39 -6.65
C GLY A 294 12.38 7.43 -7.19
N MET A 295 11.28 7.67 -6.45
CA MET A 295 10.21 8.59 -6.89
C MET A 295 10.66 10.04 -7.07
N GLY A 296 11.74 10.46 -6.40
CA GLY A 296 12.35 11.79 -6.54
C GLY A 296 13.46 11.88 -7.60
N GLY A 297 13.72 10.81 -8.36
CA GLY A 297 14.79 10.76 -9.37
C GLY A 297 16.19 10.42 -8.84
N GLY A 298 16.40 10.37 -7.52
CA GLY A 298 17.63 9.88 -6.89
C GLY A 298 17.72 8.34 -6.91
N ALA A 299 18.94 7.79 -6.84
CA ALA A 299 19.12 6.35 -6.66
C ALA A 299 18.56 5.91 -5.31
N THR A 300 17.72 4.88 -5.30
CA THR A 300 17.29 4.19 -4.07
C THR A 300 18.49 3.47 -3.47
N GLN A 301 18.45 3.24 -2.16
CA GLN A 301 19.42 2.40 -1.48
C GLN A 301 18.77 1.06 -1.23
N THR A 302 19.46 -0.03 -1.58
CA THR A 302 18.94 -1.38 -1.39
C THR A 302 19.79 -2.19 -0.43
N VAL A 303 19.14 -3.02 0.37
CA VAL A 303 19.78 -4.11 1.11
C VAL A 303 19.55 -5.42 0.37
N MET A 304 20.53 -6.32 0.43
CA MET A 304 20.37 -7.66 -0.15
C MET A 304 19.81 -8.61 0.89
N MET A 305 18.77 -9.34 0.50
CA MET A 305 18.17 -10.40 1.28
C MET A 305 18.38 -11.74 0.60
N PRO A 306 18.95 -12.76 1.27
CA PRO A 306 18.96 -14.13 0.77
C PRO A 306 17.53 -14.57 0.46
N GLY A 307 17.28 -15.06 -0.76
CA GLY A 307 15.96 -15.51 -1.16
C GLY A 307 15.49 -16.69 -0.33
N SER A 308 16.38 -17.50 0.23
CA SER A 308 16.03 -18.61 1.13
C SER A 308 15.29 -18.19 2.40
N LEU A 309 15.38 -16.92 2.82
CA LEU A 309 14.63 -16.39 3.97
C LEU A 309 13.17 -16.05 3.65
N PHE A 310 12.79 -16.05 2.38
CA PHE A 310 11.41 -15.82 1.96
C PHE A 310 10.65 -17.15 1.94
N GLU A 311 9.56 -17.23 2.68
CA GLU A 311 8.67 -18.38 2.71
C GLU A 311 7.62 -18.27 1.58
N PRO A 312 7.05 -19.38 1.10
CA PRO A 312 5.87 -19.31 0.23
C PRO A 312 4.74 -18.52 0.90
N PHE A 313 4.11 -17.60 0.18
CA PHE A 313 2.93 -16.88 0.67
C PHE A 313 1.68 -17.72 0.39
N THR A 314 0.99 -18.13 1.45
CA THR A 314 -0.15 -19.05 1.44
C THR A 314 -1.28 -18.54 2.35
N ASP A 315 -2.43 -19.21 2.36
CA ASP A 315 -3.51 -18.94 3.32
C ASP A 315 -3.12 -19.02 4.78
N ARG A 316 -2.14 -19.87 5.12
CA ARG A 316 -1.58 -19.92 6.47
C ARG A 316 -1.15 -18.53 6.93
N ASN A 317 -0.53 -17.73 6.07
CA ASN A 317 -0.08 -16.37 6.40
C ASN A 317 -1.23 -15.38 6.66
N LEU A 318 -2.49 -15.78 6.41
CA LEU A 318 -3.70 -15.03 6.71
C LEU A 318 -4.53 -15.68 7.83
N SER A 319 -4.12 -16.82 8.37
CA SER A 319 -4.81 -17.49 9.48
C SER A 319 -4.69 -16.68 10.78
N GLU A 320 -5.66 -16.81 11.68
CA GLU A 320 -5.58 -16.12 12.98
C GLU A 320 -4.38 -16.59 13.79
N GLU A 321 -4.10 -17.90 13.82
CA GLU A 321 -2.97 -18.50 14.53
C GLU A 321 -1.64 -17.91 14.04
N TRP A 322 -1.40 -17.92 12.72
CA TRP A 322 -0.15 -17.37 12.18
C TRP A 322 -0.02 -15.87 12.46
N LEU A 323 -1.11 -15.12 12.32
CA LEU A 323 -1.10 -13.68 12.60
C LEU A 323 -0.79 -13.40 14.07
N GLU A 324 -1.36 -14.15 15.01
CA GLU A 324 -1.05 -14.01 16.45
C GLU A 324 0.42 -14.33 16.75
N GLU A 325 0.96 -15.39 16.16
CA GLU A 325 2.36 -15.79 16.36
C GLU A 325 3.35 -14.79 15.78
N ASN A 326 2.99 -14.13 14.67
CA ASN A 326 3.93 -13.33 13.88
C ASN A 326 3.65 -11.82 13.94
N SER A 327 2.60 -11.36 14.63
CA SER A 327 2.25 -9.94 14.67
C SER A 327 3.15 -9.10 15.57
N SER A 328 3.89 -9.69 16.52
CA SER A 328 4.79 -8.94 17.40
C SER A 328 6.19 -8.83 16.81
N LEU A 329 6.65 -7.60 16.54
CA LEU A 329 8.00 -7.35 16.04
C LEU A 329 9.04 -7.67 17.11
N GLN A 330 8.86 -7.18 18.34
CA GLN A 330 9.83 -7.36 19.42
C GLN A 330 9.98 -8.83 19.81
N THR A 331 8.87 -9.56 19.96
CA THR A 331 8.91 -10.98 20.32
C THR A 331 9.64 -11.78 19.25
N ALA A 332 9.31 -11.55 17.97
CA ALA A 332 9.96 -12.24 16.86
C ALA A 332 11.46 -11.89 16.75
N VAL A 333 11.84 -10.63 16.93
CA VAL A 333 13.25 -10.21 16.95
C VAL A 333 14.02 -10.88 18.08
N ARG A 334 13.47 -10.90 19.31
CA ARG A 334 14.12 -11.55 20.46
C ARG A 334 14.32 -13.05 20.22
N SER A 335 13.29 -13.75 19.75
CA SER A 335 13.37 -15.17 19.43
C SER A 335 14.47 -15.46 18.41
N LYS A 336 14.58 -14.64 17.35
CA LYS A 336 15.60 -14.81 16.31
C LYS A 336 16.99 -14.48 16.78
N ALA A 337 17.13 -13.44 17.62
CA ALA A 337 18.41 -13.11 18.21
C ALA A 337 18.93 -14.27 19.09
N GLN A 338 18.04 -14.94 19.84
CA GLN A 338 18.38 -16.11 20.62
C GLN A 338 18.81 -17.29 19.74
N GLU A 339 18.03 -17.62 18.71
CA GLU A 339 18.37 -18.68 17.73
C GLU A 339 19.75 -18.43 17.08
N LEU A 340 20.02 -17.18 16.68
CA LEU A 340 21.31 -16.80 16.13
C LEU A 340 22.43 -16.97 17.17
N ALA A 341 22.21 -16.55 18.42
CA ALA A 341 23.18 -16.69 19.49
C ALA A 341 23.55 -18.15 19.79
N GLU A 342 22.56 -19.06 19.76
CA GLU A 342 22.78 -20.50 19.91
C GLU A 342 23.61 -21.07 18.74
N ASN A 343 23.38 -20.58 17.52
CA ASN A 343 24.13 -20.99 16.33
C ASN A 343 25.52 -20.35 16.20
N LEU A 344 25.80 -19.22 16.88
CA LEU A 344 27.12 -18.59 16.86
C LEU A 344 28.21 -19.54 17.36
N ALA A 345 27.87 -20.45 18.27
CA ALA A 345 28.80 -21.45 18.78
C ALA A 345 29.29 -22.44 17.70
N GLN A 346 28.62 -22.52 16.54
CA GLN A 346 29.09 -23.36 15.41
C GLN A 346 30.23 -22.71 14.61
N PHE A 347 30.49 -21.42 14.84
CA PHE A 347 31.50 -20.62 14.15
C PHE A 347 32.65 -20.17 15.05
N LEU A 348 32.64 -20.60 16.32
CA LEU A 348 33.71 -20.43 17.30
C LEU A 348 34.30 -21.81 17.63
#